data_AF-A0A221T128-F1
#
_entry.id   AF-A0A221T128-F1
#
_cell.length_a   1.000
_cell.length_b   1.000
_cell.length_c   1.000
_cell.angle_alpha   90.00
_cell.angle_beta   90.00
_cell.angle_gamma   90.00
#
_symmetry.space_group_name_H-M   'P 1'
#
loop_
_entity.id
_entity.type
_entity.pdbx_description
1 polymer ?
#
loop_
_entity_poly.entity_id
_entity_poly.type
_entity_poly.pdbx_seq_one_letter_code
_entity_poly.pdbx_strand_id
1 'polypeptide(L)'
;MTTRYSTRLMLFGALLLSSVLAQGDASLSARIAAMAGHHLTFAQTQERLQTLGTMLDGAGYGPVRTRNVGDGTTVSRWYHAGGRHTALAFAGQAAEDNDVEVAELDGFVSMNEMIPTP
;
A
#
# COMPACT_ATOMS: atom_id res chain seq x y z
N MET A 1 18.55 44.15 -38.83
CA MET A 1 17.85 42.87 -39.12
C MET A 1 17.77 42.09 -37.83
N THR A 2 16.56 41.81 -37.36
CA THR A 2 16.23 41.34 -36.02
C THR A 2 16.18 39.81 -36.00
N THR A 3 17.10 39.13 -35.32
CA THR A 3 17.06 37.67 -35.19
C THR A 3 16.10 37.29 -34.06
N ARG A 4 14.96 36.70 -34.42
CA ARG A 4 14.01 36.13 -33.46
C ARG A 4 14.13 34.59 -33.42
N TYR A 5 13.83 34.07 -32.23
CA TYR A 5 13.36 32.73 -31.87
C TYR A 5 14.37 31.57 -31.75
N SER A 6 14.52 31.08 -30.51
CA SER A 6 14.53 29.64 -30.22
C SER A 6 14.08 29.39 -28.77
N THR A 7 12.76 29.41 -28.58
CA THR A 7 12.09 29.00 -27.34
C THR A 7 11.18 27.83 -27.69
N ARG A 8 11.76 26.69 -28.11
CA ARG A 8 10.99 25.50 -28.51
C ARG A 8 11.65 24.18 -28.10
N LEU A 9 12.28 24.14 -26.93
CA LEU A 9 12.91 22.91 -26.41
C LEU A 9 12.43 22.50 -25.01
N MET A 10 11.17 22.80 -24.64
CA MET A 10 10.64 22.50 -23.29
C MET A 10 9.25 21.82 -23.29
N LEU A 11 8.86 21.12 -24.35
CA LEU A 11 7.55 20.44 -24.38
C LEU A 11 7.59 18.91 -24.48
N PHE A 12 8.75 18.29 -24.73
CA PHE A 12 8.86 16.83 -24.78
C PHE A 12 9.28 16.15 -23.47
N GLY A 13 9.80 16.90 -22.49
CA GLY A 13 10.24 16.35 -21.20
C GLY A 13 9.10 15.99 -20.23
N ALA A 14 7.91 16.58 -20.41
CA ALA A 14 6.82 16.44 -19.44
C ALA A 14 6.03 15.11 -19.58
N LEU A 15 5.98 14.51 -20.77
CA LEU A 15 5.18 13.31 -21.01
C LEU A 15 5.88 12.00 -20.61
N LEU A 16 7.22 11.98 -20.60
CA LEU A 16 8.00 10.83 -20.14
C LEU A 16 7.99 10.71 -18.61
N LEU A 17 7.90 11.83 -17.89
CA LEU A 17 7.83 11.81 -16.43
C LEU A 17 6.51 11.21 -15.91
N SER A 18 5.39 11.50 -16.58
CA SER A 18 4.08 10.96 -16.21
C SER A 18 3.98 9.44 -16.40
N SER A 19 4.70 8.87 -17.38
CA SER A 19 4.68 7.43 -17.65
C SER A 19 5.49 6.63 -16.63
N VAL A 20 6.60 7.19 -16.14
CA VAL A 20 7.43 6.56 -15.09
C VAL A 20 6.72 6.57 -13.73
N LEU A 21 5.99 7.64 -13.40
CA LEU A 21 5.21 7.71 -12.17
C LEU A 21 4.07 6.68 -12.13
N ALA A 22 3.38 6.47 -13.26
CA ALA A 22 2.30 5.48 -13.35
C ALA A 22 2.78 4.01 -13.34
N GLN A 23 4.00 3.74 -13.85
CA GLN A 23 4.60 2.40 -13.76
C GLN A 23 5.03 2.03 -12.34
N GLY A 24 5.38 3.03 -11.51
CA GLY A 24 5.70 2.83 -10.10
C GLY A 24 4.52 2.28 -9.29
N ASP A 25 3.35 2.90 -9.43
CA ASP A 25 2.14 2.52 -8.67
C ASP A 25 1.62 1.12 -9.02
N ALA A 26 1.50 0.79 -10.32
CA ALA A 26 1.07 -0.54 -10.74
C ALA A 26 2.01 -1.66 -10.23
N SER A 27 3.30 -1.36 -10.09
CA SER A 27 4.27 -2.30 -9.52
C SER A 27 4.12 -2.47 -8.01
N LEU A 28 3.73 -1.41 -7.28
CA LEU A 28 3.55 -1.46 -5.85
C LEU A 28 2.28 -2.23 -5.48
N SER A 29 1.14 -1.94 -6.10
CA SER A 29 -0.12 -2.65 -5.83
C SER A 29 0.01 -4.16 -6.08
N ALA A 30 0.71 -4.56 -7.15
CA ALA A 30 0.98 -5.98 -7.41
C ALA A 30 1.87 -6.63 -6.33
N ARG A 31 2.86 -5.89 -5.82
CA ARG A 31 3.71 -6.37 -4.72
C ARG A 31 2.97 -6.42 -3.39
N ILE A 32 2.05 -5.48 -3.13
CA ILE A 32 1.15 -5.50 -1.97
C ILE A 32 0.27 -6.75 -2.03
N ALA A 33 -0.38 -7.00 -3.18
CA ALA A 33 -1.24 -8.16 -3.36
C ALA A 33 -0.48 -9.49 -3.18
N ALA A 34 0.79 -9.56 -3.60
CA ALA A 34 1.64 -10.73 -3.40
C ALA A 34 1.95 -11.05 -1.92
N MET A 35 1.72 -10.11 -1.00
CA MET A 35 1.86 -10.36 0.44
C MET A 35 0.70 -11.15 1.03
N ALA A 36 -0.42 -11.29 0.31
CA ALA A 36 -1.50 -12.18 0.70
C ALA A 36 -1.04 -13.65 0.69
N GLY A 37 -1.67 -14.48 1.53
CA GLY A 37 -1.35 -15.89 1.63
C GLY A 37 -2.28 -16.64 2.58
N HIS A 38 -2.25 -17.97 2.47
CA HIS A 38 -3.11 -18.89 3.22
C HIS A 38 -2.28 -20.00 3.88
N HIS A 39 -2.86 -20.69 4.86
CA HIS A 39 -2.23 -21.80 5.59
C HIS A 39 -0.87 -21.43 6.22
N LEU A 40 -0.77 -20.20 6.76
CA LEU A 40 0.46 -19.65 7.30
C LEU A 40 0.61 -19.95 8.79
N THR A 41 1.84 -20.21 9.22
CA THR A 41 2.19 -20.15 10.64
C THR A 41 2.17 -18.70 11.13
N PHE A 42 1.99 -18.50 12.44
CA PHE A 42 2.05 -17.16 13.04
C PHE A 42 3.33 -16.39 12.65
N ALA A 43 4.48 -17.07 12.65
CA ALA A 43 5.76 -16.46 12.30
C ALA A 43 5.79 -15.98 10.84
N GLN A 44 5.26 -16.77 9.90
CA GLN A 44 5.18 -16.37 8.49
C GLN A 44 4.22 -15.20 8.29
N THR A 45 3.12 -15.17 9.03
CA THR A 45 2.19 -14.03 9.05
C THR A 45 2.89 -12.75 9.52
N GLN A 46 3.64 -12.82 10.61
CA GLN A 46 4.42 -11.68 11.13
C GLN A 46 5.50 -11.22 10.14
N GLU A 47 6.23 -12.15 9.53
CA GLU A 47 7.25 -11.85 8.52
C GLU A 47 6.66 -11.10 7.32
N ARG A 48 5.49 -11.55 6.82
CA ARG A 48 4.78 -10.89 5.72
C ARG A 48 4.32 -9.49 6.11
N LEU A 49 3.73 -9.31 7.29
CA LEU A 49 3.31 -7.98 7.76
C LEU A 49 4.49 -7.02 7.94
N GLN A 50 5.63 -7.52 8.44
CA GLN A 50 6.84 -6.72 8.58
C GLN A 50 7.40 -6.32 7.20
N THR A 51 7.47 -7.27 6.27
CA THR A 51 7.91 -7.04 4.89
C THR A 51 7.01 -6.02 4.17
N LEU A 52 5.69 -6.18 4.31
CA LEU A 52 4.71 -5.24 3.81
C LEU A 52 4.92 -3.84 4.40
N GLY A 53 5.11 -3.74 5.72
CA GLY A 53 5.36 -2.48 6.41
C GLY A 53 6.61 -1.77 5.88
N THR A 54 7.73 -2.47 5.73
CA THR A 54 8.97 -1.91 5.17
C THR A 54 8.79 -1.45 3.73
N MET A 55 8.06 -2.22 2.92
CA MET A 55 7.78 -1.86 1.54
C MET A 55 6.92 -0.59 1.44
N LEU A 56 5.87 -0.48 2.27
CA LEU A 56 4.97 0.67 2.29
C LEU A 56 5.69 1.93 2.82
N ASP A 57 6.53 1.80 3.85
CA ASP A 57 7.36 2.89 4.35
C ASP A 57 8.29 3.45 3.24
N GLY A 58 8.95 2.56 2.49
CA GLY A 58 9.76 2.94 1.34
C GLY A 58 8.96 3.58 0.19
N ALA A 59 7.65 3.35 0.12
CA ALA A 59 6.74 3.95 -0.84
C ALA A 59 6.08 5.26 -0.34
N GLY A 60 6.46 5.75 0.85
CA GLY A 60 5.96 7.01 1.40
C GLY A 60 4.64 6.88 2.19
N TYR A 61 4.18 5.67 2.46
CA TYR A 61 3.07 5.47 3.37
C TYR A 61 3.43 5.90 4.79
N GLY A 62 2.45 6.47 5.50
CA GLY A 62 2.61 6.88 6.89
C GLY A 62 2.69 5.71 7.86
N PRO A 63 2.83 6.01 9.17
CA PRO A 63 2.99 5.00 10.21
C PRO A 63 1.80 4.05 10.27
N VAL A 64 2.09 2.76 10.50
CA VAL A 64 1.07 1.73 10.68
C VAL A 64 0.20 2.02 11.90
N ARG A 65 -1.09 1.75 11.75
CA ARG A 65 -2.04 1.64 12.86
C ARG A 65 -2.59 0.23 12.88
N THR A 66 -2.47 -0.42 14.02
CA THR A 66 -2.83 -1.83 14.18
C THR A 66 -3.91 -1.98 15.23
N ARG A 67 -4.86 -2.87 15.00
CA ARG A 67 -5.94 -3.21 15.93
C ARG A 67 -6.21 -4.70 15.88
N ASN A 68 -6.39 -5.31 17.05
CA ASN A 68 -6.89 -6.67 17.16
C ASN A 68 -8.42 -6.63 17.22
N VAL A 69 -9.07 -7.46 16.42
CA VAL A 69 -10.52 -7.68 16.46
C VAL A 69 -10.83 -8.99 17.19
N GLY A 70 -12.07 -9.16 17.64
CA GLY A 70 -12.45 -10.19 18.62
C GLY A 70 -12.37 -11.64 18.12
N ASP A 71 -12.22 -11.85 16.82
CA ASP A 71 -12.14 -13.15 16.16
C ASP A 71 -10.69 -13.69 16.05
N GLY A 72 -9.71 -12.98 16.62
CA GLY A 72 -8.31 -13.37 16.50
C GLY A 72 -7.63 -12.85 15.23
N THR A 73 -8.25 -11.92 14.51
CA THR A 73 -7.62 -11.21 13.39
C THR A 73 -6.97 -9.91 13.87
N THR A 74 -5.81 -9.60 13.32
CA THR A 74 -5.15 -8.31 13.43
C THR A 74 -5.35 -7.53 12.15
N VAL A 75 -5.89 -6.32 12.25
CA VAL A 75 -6.02 -5.38 11.15
C VAL A 75 -4.91 -4.34 11.25
N SER A 76 -4.14 -4.17 10.18
CA SER A 76 -3.10 -3.14 10.05
C SER A 76 -3.46 -2.18 8.93
N ARG A 77 -3.25 -0.89 9.17
CA ARG A 77 -3.56 0.19 8.21
C ARG A 77 -2.39 1.13 8.05
N TRP A 78 -2.06 1.43 6.80
CA TRP A 78 -1.13 2.48 6.41
C TRP A 78 -1.84 3.48 5.51
N TYR A 79 -1.54 4.77 5.66
CA TYR A 79 -2.15 5.81 4.82
C TYR A 79 -1.07 6.63 4.12
N HIS A 80 -1.15 6.72 2.79
CA HIS A 80 -0.30 7.57 1.99
C HIS A 80 -1.00 8.90 1.72
N ALA A 81 -0.60 9.97 2.42
CA ALA A 81 -1.24 11.27 2.30
C ALA A 81 -1.05 11.92 0.93
N GLY A 82 0.10 11.69 0.28
CA GLY A 82 0.44 12.24 -1.03
C GLY A 82 -0.39 11.65 -2.16
N GLY A 83 -0.58 10.32 -2.15
CA GLY A 83 -1.40 9.60 -3.13
C GLY A 83 -2.88 9.52 -2.74
N ARG A 84 -3.22 9.78 -1.47
CA ARG A 84 -4.56 9.57 -0.89
C ARG A 84 -5.05 8.13 -1.06
N HIS A 85 -4.20 7.16 -0.74
CA HIS A 85 -4.55 5.74 -0.70
C HIS A 85 -4.33 5.17 0.70
N THR A 86 -5.10 4.14 1.04
CA THR A 86 -4.97 3.37 2.27
C THR A 86 -4.63 1.93 1.94
N ALA A 87 -3.52 1.44 2.47
CA ALA A 87 -3.21 0.02 2.46
C ALA A 87 -3.74 -0.62 3.76
N LEU A 88 -4.39 -1.77 3.63
CA LEU A 88 -4.94 -2.58 4.70
C LEU A 88 -4.35 -3.98 4.65
N ALA A 89 -4.07 -4.55 5.80
CA ALA A 89 -3.78 -5.97 5.94
C ALA A 89 -4.62 -6.58 7.06
N PHE A 90 -5.19 -7.74 6.81
CA PHE A 90 -5.89 -8.58 7.78
C PHE A 90 -5.04 -9.83 7.97
N ALA A 91 -4.77 -10.19 9.22
CA ALA A 91 -3.84 -11.26 9.53
C ALA A 91 -4.32 -12.08 10.72
N GLY A 92 -4.47 -13.39 10.53
CA GLY A 92 -4.75 -14.31 11.64
C GLY A 92 -3.67 -14.28 12.73
N GLN A 93 -4.06 -14.57 13.97
CA GLN A 93 -3.18 -14.66 15.14
C GLN A 93 -3.12 -16.08 15.75
N ALA A 94 -3.65 -17.09 15.06
CA ALA A 94 -3.53 -18.49 15.46
C ALA A 94 -2.08 -18.99 15.32
N ALA A 95 -1.73 -20.10 15.96
CA ALA A 95 -0.38 -20.66 15.86
C ALA A 95 -0.04 -21.12 14.42
N GLU A 96 -1.03 -21.71 13.75
CA GLU A 96 -0.97 -22.25 12.39
C GLU A 96 -2.29 -21.98 11.66
N ASP A 97 -2.30 -22.27 10.36
CA ASP A 97 -3.48 -22.15 9.49
C ASP A 97 -4.07 -20.73 9.42
N ASN A 98 -3.20 -19.71 9.43
CA ASN A 98 -3.62 -18.33 9.30
C ASN A 98 -3.72 -17.90 7.84
N ASP A 99 -4.63 -16.96 7.61
CA ASP A 99 -4.69 -16.19 6.38
C ASP A 99 -4.12 -14.79 6.58
N VAL A 100 -3.52 -14.27 5.52
CA VAL A 100 -3.16 -12.86 5.36
C VAL A 100 -3.83 -12.34 4.11
N GLU A 101 -4.67 -11.34 4.26
CA GLU A 101 -5.29 -10.61 3.16
C GLU A 101 -4.77 -9.17 3.14
N VAL A 102 -4.60 -8.62 1.94
CA VAL A 102 -4.06 -7.27 1.77
C VAL A 102 -4.86 -6.55 0.70
N ALA A 103 -5.22 -5.29 0.95
CA ALA A 103 -5.95 -4.46 0.02
C ALA A 103 -5.39 -3.05 -0.01
N GLU A 104 -5.45 -2.41 -1.17
CA GLU A 104 -5.16 -0.99 -1.34
C GLU A 104 -6.46 -0.31 -1.80
N LEU A 105 -6.88 0.73 -1.08
CA LEU A 105 -8.15 1.41 -1.27
C LEU A 105 -7.92 2.89 -1.49
N ASP A 106 -8.73 3.49 -2.35
CA ASP A 106 -8.73 4.94 -2.56
C ASP A 106 -9.27 5.68 -1.34
N GLY A 107 -8.65 6.82 -1.05
CA GLY A 107 -8.99 7.67 0.08
C GLY A 107 -8.44 7.18 1.41
N PHE A 108 -8.96 7.79 2.47
CA PHE A 108 -8.64 7.43 3.84
C PHE A 108 -9.71 6.48 4.37
N VAL A 109 -9.29 5.30 4.83
CA VAL A 109 -10.19 4.36 5.51
C VAL A 109 -9.99 4.47 7.02
N SER A 110 -11.08 4.71 7.75
CA SER A 110 -11.04 4.78 9.21
C SER A 110 -11.01 3.38 9.82
N MET A 111 -10.19 3.16 10.85
CA MET A 111 -10.21 1.89 11.58
C MET A 111 -11.53 1.62 12.33
N ASN A 112 -12.38 2.65 12.49
CA ASN A 112 -13.71 2.49 13.06
C ASN A 112 -14.72 1.92 12.07
N GLU A 113 -14.47 2.06 10.76
CA GLU A 113 -15.34 1.53 9.70
C GLU A 113 -15.10 0.04 9.44
N MET A 114 -13.99 -0.51 9.95
CA MET A 114 -13.59 -1.91 9.76
C MET A 114 -14.11 -2.85 10.86
N ILE A 115 -15.13 -2.44 11.61
CA ILE A 115 -15.77 -3.27 12.64
C ILE A 115 -16.90 -4.05 11.97
N PRO A 116 -16.89 -5.39 11.95
CA PRO A 116 -18.10 -6.14 11.66
C PRO A 116 -19.11 -5.81 12.76
N THR A 117 -20.25 -5.24 12.36
CA THR A 117 -21.41 -5.16 13.24
C THR A 117 -21.83 -6.60 13.58
N PRO A 118 -22.23 -6.87 14.84
CA PRO A 118 -22.48 -8.23 15.34
C PRO A 118 -23.51 -8.99 14.52
#